data_AF-A0A259RMZ1-F1
#
_entry.id   AF-A0A259RMZ1-F1
#
_cell.length_a   1.000
_cell.length_b   1.000
_cell.length_c   1.000
_cell.angle_alpha   90.00
_cell.angle_beta   90.00
_cell.angle_gamma   90.00
#
_symmetry.space_group_name_H-M   'P 1'
#
loop_
_entity.id
_entity.type
_entity.pdbx_description
1 polymer ?
#
loop_
_entity_poly.entity_id
_entity_poly.type
_entity_poly.pdbx_seq_one_letter_code
_entity_poly.pdbx_strand_id
1 'polypeptide(L)'
;MRLAATELLPEIVRNRLELLQQLGVVVDEAAAQWLSDQTGQFDQAALNSITEARRAIELTVDLALSHQVENHPALRALHLDWEQRFATIAAAIAKKQHALTQSSRQHSLKTRAAQAYIGNERLG
;
A
#
# COMPACT_ATOMS: atom_id res chain seq x y z
N MET A 1 -39.43 11.40 1.91
CA MET A 1 -38.27 10.96 2.73
C MET A 1 -37.39 10.10 1.85
N ARG A 2 -36.18 10.56 1.52
CA ARG A 2 -35.15 9.74 0.89
C ARG A 2 -34.49 8.93 2.00
N LEU A 3 -34.79 7.64 2.08
CA LEU A 3 -34.02 6.72 2.91
C LEU A 3 -32.57 6.80 2.42
N ALA A 4 -31.64 6.97 3.35
CA ALA A 4 -30.22 7.08 3.01
C ALA A 4 -29.81 5.75 2.35
N ALA A 5 -29.03 5.80 1.27
CA ALA A 5 -28.64 4.61 0.51
C ALA A 5 -27.96 3.52 1.38
N THR A 6 -27.54 3.83 2.60
CA THR A 6 -27.00 2.89 3.60
C THR A 6 -28.05 2.02 4.31
N GLU A 7 -29.34 2.34 4.26
CA GLU A 7 -30.39 1.58 4.98
C GLU A 7 -30.81 0.27 4.29
N LEU A 8 -30.34 0.01 3.07
CA LEU A 8 -30.65 -1.20 2.28
C LEU A 8 -29.57 -2.30 2.36
N LEU A 9 -28.46 -2.07 3.05
CA LEU A 9 -27.41 -3.07 3.21
C LEU A 9 -27.71 -3.98 4.41
N PRO A 10 -27.54 -5.31 4.28
CA PRO A 10 -27.51 -6.20 5.42
C PRO A 10 -26.47 -5.72 6.44
N GLU A 11 -26.81 -5.78 7.72
CA GLU A 11 -25.95 -5.32 8.81
C GLU A 11 -24.54 -5.93 8.73
N ILE A 12 -24.45 -7.22 8.41
CA ILE A 12 -23.16 -7.91 8.27
C ILE A 12 -22.31 -7.33 7.13
N VAL A 13 -22.91 -6.91 6.02
CA VAL A 13 -22.19 -6.27 4.91
C VAL A 13 -21.77 -4.87 5.32
N ARG A 14 -22.65 -4.10 5.97
CA ARG A 14 -22.31 -2.76 6.48
C ARG A 14 -21.13 -2.81 7.46
N ASN A 15 -21.14 -3.72 8.42
CA ASN A 15 -20.06 -3.88 9.40
C ASN A 15 -18.73 -4.25 8.71
N ARG A 16 -18.78 -5.02 7.61
CA ARG A 16 -17.59 -5.31 6.80
C ARG A 16 -17.07 -4.09 6.04
N LEU A 17 -17.96 -3.26 5.51
CA LEU A 17 -17.56 -1.99 4.88
C LEU A 17 -16.87 -1.06 5.88
N GLU A 18 -17.40 -0.95 7.10
CA GLU A 18 -16.79 -0.16 8.18
C GLU A 18 -15.41 -0.70 8.57
N LEU A 19 -15.27 -2.03 8.71
CA LEU A 19 -13.99 -2.68 8.95
C LEU A 19 -12.98 -2.37 7.83
N LEU A 20 -13.40 -2.44 6.57
CA LEU A 20 -12.55 -2.09 5.44
C LEU A 20 -12.13 -0.61 5.45
N GLN A 21 -12.99 0.31 5.87
CA GLN A 21 -12.58 1.70 6.04
C GLN A 21 -11.49 1.86 7.11
N GLN A 22 -11.65 1.21 8.25
CA GLN A 22 -10.65 1.22 9.32
C GLN A 22 -9.32 0.59 8.87
N LEU A 23 -9.39 -0.52 8.14
CA LEU A 23 -8.22 -1.20 7.60
C LEU A 23 -7.48 -0.33 6.55
N GLY A 24 -8.20 0.51 5.83
CA GLY A 24 -7.60 1.51 4.95
C GLY A 24 -6.63 2.42 5.71
N VAL A 25 -7.02 2.94 6.87
CA VAL A 25 -6.16 3.78 7.71
C VAL A 25 -4.89 3.04 8.12
N VAL A 26 -5.02 1.78 8.55
CA VAL A 26 -3.87 0.93 8.94
C VAL A 26 -2.92 0.71 7.76
N VAL A 27 -3.45 0.47 6.56
CA VAL A 27 -2.64 0.31 5.35
C VAL A 27 -1.89 1.60 5.00
N ASP A 28 -2.54 2.76 5.10
CA ASP A 28 -1.88 4.05 4.84
C ASP A 28 -0.75 4.33 5.83
N GLU A 29 -0.98 4.08 7.12
CA GLU A 29 0.03 4.25 8.16
C GLU A 29 1.23 3.32 7.95
N ALA A 30 0.96 2.04 7.67
CA ALA A 30 2.00 1.06 7.38
C ALA A 30 2.79 1.43 6.11
N ALA A 31 2.09 1.89 5.06
CA ALA A 31 2.74 2.36 3.83
C ALA A 31 3.59 3.61 4.08
N ALA A 32 3.12 4.56 4.89
CA ALA A 32 3.88 5.77 5.22
C ALA A 32 5.16 5.45 6.01
N GLN A 33 5.06 4.57 7.02
CA GLN A 33 6.22 4.09 7.78
C GLN A 33 7.21 3.38 6.85
N TRP A 34 6.71 2.47 6.02
CA TRP A 34 7.53 1.75 5.07
C TRP A 34 8.21 2.67 4.04
N LEU A 35 7.51 3.67 3.50
CA LEU A 35 8.08 4.57 2.49
C LEU A 35 9.21 5.45 3.04
N SER A 36 9.14 5.82 4.32
CA SER A 36 10.20 6.61 4.98
C SER A 36 11.41 5.78 5.40
N ASP A 37 11.24 4.47 5.54
CA ASP A 37 12.29 3.57 5.99
C ASP A 37 13.22 3.12 4.86
N GLN A 38 14.52 3.31 5.07
CA GLN A 38 15.58 2.89 4.14
C GLN A 38 16.25 1.56 4.54
N THR A 39 15.91 1.03 5.72
CA THR A 39 16.56 -0.14 6.32
C THR A 39 15.81 -1.44 6.09
N GLY A 40 14.51 -1.37 5.77
CA GLY A 40 13.64 -2.54 5.57
C GLY A 40 12.98 -3.04 6.86
N GLN A 41 13.10 -2.32 7.97
CA GLN A 41 12.48 -2.63 9.26
C GLN A 41 10.96 -2.82 9.15
N PHE A 42 10.29 -2.02 8.31
CA PHE A 42 8.83 -2.04 8.19
C PHE A 42 8.30 -2.86 7.00
N ASP A 43 9.16 -3.57 6.26
CA ASP A 43 8.78 -4.35 5.07
C ASP A 43 7.67 -5.36 5.40
N GLN A 44 7.86 -6.16 6.45
CA GLN A 44 6.91 -7.20 6.82
C GLN A 44 5.56 -6.61 7.27
N ALA A 45 5.59 -5.49 8.00
CA ALA A 45 4.38 -4.84 8.49
C ALA A 45 3.53 -4.31 7.33
N ALA A 46 4.15 -3.67 6.34
CA ALA A 46 3.47 -3.18 5.14
C ALA A 46 2.94 -4.33 4.26
N LEU A 47 3.70 -5.41 4.08
CA LEU A 47 3.23 -6.58 3.33
C LEU A 47 2.04 -7.25 4.02
N ASN A 48 2.09 -7.39 5.35
CA ASN A 48 1.01 -7.97 6.12
C ASN A 48 -0.27 -7.13 6.03
N SER A 49 -0.17 -5.80 6.17
CA SER A 49 -1.35 -4.92 6.11
C SER A 49 -2.01 -4.94 4.73
N ILE A 50 -1.23 -4.92 3.65
CA ILE A 50 -1.75 -5.03 2.27
C ILE A 50 -2.40 -6.41 2.04
N THR A 51 -1.79 -7.48 2.53
CA THR A 51 -2.33 -8.84 2.39
C THR A 51 -3.64 -9.01 3.16
N GLU A 52 -3.70 -8.48 4.38
CA GLU A 52 -4.91 -8.49 5.20
C GLU A 52 -6.03 -7.68 4.55
N ALA A 53 -5.72 -6.50 4.01
CA ALA A 53 -6.67 -5.69 3.24
C ALA A 53 -7.24 -6.43 2.05
N ARG A 54 -6.39 -7.06 1.24
CA ARG A 54 -6.85 -7.85 0.09
C ARG A 54 -7.80 -8.96 0.50
N ARG A 55 -7.44 -9.73 1.54
CA ARG A 55 -8.28 -10.81 2.05
C ARG A 55 -9.63 -10.30 2.57
N ALA A 56 -9.63 -9.17 3.29
CA ALA A 56 -10.85 -8.57 3.80
C ALA A 56 -11.77 -8.07 2.67
N ILE A 57 -11.20 -7.54 1.59
CA ILE A 57 -11.94 -7.12 0.38
C ILE A 57 -12.58 -8.34 -0.29
N GLU A 58 -11.81 -9.40 -0.54
CA GLU A 58 -12.30 -10.64 -1.15
C GLU A 58 -13.48 -11.22 -0.36
N LEU A 59 -13.34 -11.35 0.97
CA LEU A 59 -14.41 -11.81 1.84
C LEU A 59 -15.65 -10.91 1.84
N THR A 60 -15.47 -9.60 1.67
CA THR A 60 -16.60 -8.65 1.61
C THR A 60 -17.33 -8.75 0.28
N VAL A 61 -16.62 -9.02 -0.82
CA VAL A 61 -17.23 -9.28 -2.13
C VAL A 61 -18.05 -10.57 -2.10
N ASP A 62 -17.48 -11.66 -1.56
CA ASP A 62 -18.20 -12.94 -1.42
C ASP A 62 -19.47 -12.80 -0.58
N LEU A 63 -19.39 -12.03 0.50
CA LEU A 63 -20.53 -11.71 1.35
C LEU A 63 -21.57 -10.84 0.63
N ALA A 64 -21.13 -9.85 -0.15
CA ALA A 64 -22.05 -9.03 -0.93
C ALA A 64 -22.82 -9.86 -1.98
N LEU A 65 -22.13 -10.80 -2.63
CA LEU A 65 -22.73 -11.73 -3.58
C LEU A 65 -23.74 -12.67 -2.91
N SER A 66 -23.42 -13.22 -1.74
CA SER A 66 -24.33 -14.12 -1.02
C SER A 66 -25.63 -13.43 -0.58
N HIS A 67 -25.59 -12.11 -0.36
CA HIS A 67 -26.73 -11.28 -0.04
C HIS A 67 -27.36 -10.55 -1.24
N GLN A 68 -26.86 -10.76 -2.48
CA GLN A 68 -27.35 -10.14 -3.72
C GLN A 68 -27.32 -8.59 -3.68
N VAL A 69 -26.28 -8.03 -3.06
CA VAL A 69 -26.06 -6.58 -2.94
C VAL A 69 -24.77 -6.12 -3.62
N GLU A 70 -24.16 -6.93 -4.48
CA GLU A 70 -22.87 -6.65 -5.13
C GLU A 70 -22.87 -5.36 -5.95
N ASN A 71 -24.04 -4.94 -6.43
CA ASN A 71 -24.20 -3.72 -7.22
C ASN A 71 -24.48 -2.47 -6.37
N HIS A 72 -24.46 -2.59 -5.04
CA HIS A 72 -24.78 -1.48 -4.14
C HIS A 72 -23.80 -0.32 -4.29
N PRO A 73 -24.27 0.95 -4.34
CA PRO A 73 -23.40 2.12 -4.52
C PRO A 73 -22.27 2.23 -3.49
N ALA A 74 -22.52 1.83 -2.23
CA ALA A 74 -21.50 1.86 -1.18
C ALA A 74 -20.35 0.87 -1.42
N LEU A 75 -20.64 -0.32 -1.98
CA LEU A 75 -19.61 -1.30 -2.34
C LEU A 75 -18.77 -0.79 -3.52
N ARG A 76 -19.43 -0.16 -4.52
CA ARG A 76 -18.72 0.46 -5.66
C ARG A 76 -17.82 1.62 -5.22
N ALA A 77 -18.30 2.49 -4.34
CA ALA A 77 -17.51 3.58 -3.79
C ALA A 77 -16.28 3.06 -3.04
N LEU A 78 -16.47 2.05 -2.18
CA LEU A 78 -15.38 1.44 -1.44
C LEU A 78 -14.36 0.77 -2.38
N HIS A 79 -14.82 0.10 -3.44
CA HIS A 79 -13.94 -0.49 -4.44
C HIS A 79 -13.04 0.57 -5.11
N LEU A 80 -13.63 1.68 -5.57
CA LEU A 80 -12.88 2.78 -6.17
C LEU A 80 -11.85 3.39 -5.21
N ASP A 81 -12.25 3.60 -3.95
CA ASP A 81 -11.34 4.13 -2.92
C ASP A 81 -10.12 3.21 -2.71
N TRP A 82 -10.34 1.89 -2.67
CA TRP A 82 -9.26 0.91 -2.53
C TRP A 82 -8.39 0.77 -3.78
N GLU A 83 -8.98 0.80 -4.98
CA GLU A 83 -8.22 0.83 -6.24
C GLU A 83 -7.29 2.04 -6.29
N GLN A 84 -7.81 3.23 -5.95
CA GLN A 84 -7.00 4.44 -5.89
C GLN A 84 -5.90 4.36 -4.83
N ARG A 85 -6.20 3.77 -3.67
CA ARG A 85 -5.22 3.56 -2.60
C ARG A 85 -4.08 2.65 -3.04
N PHE A 86 -4.39 1.49 -3.63
CA PHE A 86 -3.38 0.57 -4.15
C PHE A 86 -2.56 1.20 -5.29
N ALA A 87 -3.18 1.97 -6.20
CA ALA A 87 -2.48 2.68 -7.24
C ALA A 87 -1.48 3.72 -6.67
N THR A 88 -1.88 4.45 -5.64
CA THR A 88 -1.03 5.43 -4.95
C THR A 88 0.17 4.75 -4.28
N ILE A 89 -0.08 3.66 -3.57
CA ILE A 89 0.98 2.86 -2.92
C ILE A 89 1.94 2.29 -3.97
N ALA A 90 1.43 1.74 -5.07
CA ALA A 90 2.26 1.20 -6.16
C ALA A 90 3.16 2.27 -6.79
N ALA A 91 2.65 3.47 -7.04
CA ALA A 91 3.46 4.58 -7.53
C ALA A 91 4.56 4.98 -6.54
N ALA A 92 4.24 5.00 -5.24
CA ALA A 92 5.21 5.30 -4.19
C ALA A 92 6.30 4.22 -4.05
N ILE A 93 5.93 2.93 -4.17
CA ILE A 93 6.88 1.80 -4.24
C ILE A 93 7.87 2.01 -5.40
N ALA A 94 7.37 2.29 -6.60
CA ALA A 94 8.21 2.50 -7.77
C ALA A 94 9.20 3.66 -7.58
N LYS A 95 8.75 4.75 -6.95
CA LYS A 95 9.59 5.91 -6.61
C LYS A 95 10.69 5.55 -5.60
N LYS A 96 10.35 4.81 -4.53
CA LYS A 96 11.32 4.35 -3.53
C LYS A 96 12.39 3.44 -4.16
N GLN A 97 11.97 2.46 -4.97
CA GLN A 97 12.88 1.56 -5.69
C GLN A 97 13.84 2.32 -6.61
N HIS A 98 13.35 3.32 -7.33
CA HIS A 98 14.18 4.18 -8.17
C HIS A 98 15.23 4.93 -7.35
N ALA A 99 14.83 5.57 -6.24
CA ALA A 99 15.74 6.31 -5.36
C ALA A 99 16.83 5.40 -4.73
N LEU A 100 16.45 4.22 -4.26
CA LEU A 100 17.40 3.24 -3.70
C LEU A 100 18.41 2.76 -4.76
N THR A 101 17.93 2.50 -5.98
CA THR A 101 18.79 2.12 -7.11
C THR A 101 19.78 3.22 -7.48
N GLN A 102 19.32 4.48 -7.52
CA GLN A 102 20.19 5.63 -7.78
C GLN A 102 21.23 5.82 -6.68
N SER A 103 20.82 5.72 -5.41
CA SER A 103 21.72 5.82 -4.25
C SER A 103 22.82 4.75 -4.31
N SER A 104 22.44 3.49 -4.57
CA SER A 104 23.38 2.37 -4.73
C SER A 104 24.39 2.60 -5.87
N ARG A 105 23.92 3.09 -7.02
CA ARG A 105 24.79 3.44 -8.17
C ARG A 105 25.76 4.56 -7.80
N GLN A 106 25.29 5.63 -7.15
CA GLN A 106 26.15 6.75 -6.73
C GLN A 106 27.19 6.31 -5.72
N HIS A 107 26.81 5.47 -4.75
CA HIS A 107 27.75 4.92 -3.77
C HIS A 107 28.83 4.09 -4.46
N SER A 108 28.45 3.22 -5.40
CA SER A 108 29.39 2.41 -6.18
C SER A 108 30.39 3.28 -6.97
N LEU A 109 29.92 4.36 -7.59
CA LEU A 109 30.76 5.32 -8.32
C LEU A 109 31.73 6.06 -7.39
N LYS A 110 31.25 6.55 -6.24
CA LYS A 110 32.09 7.23 -5.24
C LYS A 110 33.16 6.29 -4.68
N THR A 111 32.80 5.04 -4.38
CA THR A 111 33.74 4.03 -3.90
C THR A 111 34.81 3.72 -4.95
N ARG A 112 34.45 3.56 -6.22
CA ARG A 112 35.43 3.40 -7.31
C ARG A 112 36.34 4.62 -7.47
N ALA A 113 35.80 5.83 -7.40
CA ALA A 113 36.60 7.06 -7.49
C ALA A 113 37.58 7.19 -6.32
N ALA A 114 37.15 6.89 -5.09
CA ALA A 114 38.01 6.89 -3.90
C ALA A 114 39.13 5.83 -4.00
N GLN A 115 38.80 4.63 -4.49
CA GLN A 115 39.79 3.57 -4.72
C GLN A 115 40.84 3.97 -5.77
N ALA A 116 40.42 4.61 -6.86
CA ALA A 116 41.34 5.13 -7.89
C ALA A 116 42.26 6.22 -7.34
N TYR A 117 41.74 7.11 -6.49
CA TYR A 117 42.53 8.17 -5.85
C TYR A 117 43.59 7.60 -4.89
N ILE A 118 43.21 6.67 -4.00
CA ILE A 118 44.14 5.98 -3.08
C ILE A 118 45.20 5.16 -3.85
N GLY A 119 44.80 4.53 -4.97
CA GLY A 119 45.71 3.77 -5.82
C GLY A 119 46.77 4.65 -6.49
N ASN A 120 46.40 5.87 -6.88
CA ASN A 120 47.33 6.84 -7.47
C ASN A 120 48.28 7.48 -6.43
N GLU A 121 47.82 7.75 -5.20
CA GLU A 121 48.70 8.27 -4.13
C GLU A 121 49.77 7.29 -3.65
N ARG A 122 49.58 5.97 -3.86
CA ARG A 122 50.59 4.94 -3.51
C ARG A 122 51.64 4.69 -4.58
N LEU A 123 51.51 5.30 -5.77
CA LEU A 123 52.39 5.12 -6.92
C LEU A 123 53.23 6.37 -7.25
N GLY A 124 53.10 7.45 -6.47
CA GLY A 124 53.97 8.63 -6.51
C GLY A 124 54.92 8.67 -5.33
#